data_AF-M1EF71-F1
#
_entry.id   AF-M1EF71-F1
#
_cell.length_a   1.000
_cell.length_b   1.000
_cell.length_c   1.000
_cell.angle_alpha   90.00
_cell.angle_beta   90.00
_cell.angle_gamma   90.00
#
_symmetry.space_group_name_H-M   'P 1'
#
loop_
_entity.id
_entity.type
_entity.pdbx_description
1 polymer ?
#
loop_
_entity_poly.entity_id
_entity_poly.type
_entity_poly.pdbx_seq_one_letter_code
_entity_poly.pdbx_strand_id
1 'polypeptide(L)'
;HYLYTGEFGMEDSRFQNVDILVQLSEEFGTPNSLDVDMRGLFDYMCYYDVVLSFSSDSELVEAFGGNQNCLDEELKAHKAIISARSPFFRNLLQRRIRTGEEITDRTLRTPTRIILDESIIPKKYAKVILHCMYTDVVDLSVLHCSPTVGSLSEVQALVAGKPNMTRAEEAMELYHIA
;
A
#
# COMPACT_ATOMS: atom_id res chain seq x y z
N HIS A 1 23.22 1.46 11.37
CA HIS A 1 23.43 1.34 9.91
C HIS A 1 23.58 -0.12 9.48
N TYR A 2 24.42 -0.91 10.17
CA TYR A 2 24.75 -2.29 9.82
C TYR A 2 23.57 -3.25 9.50
N LEU A 3 22.54 -3.29 10.36
CA LEU A 3 21.47 -4.31 10.31
C LEU A 3 20.68 -4.40 8.98
N TYR A 4 20.73 -3.37 8.13
CA TYR A 4 20.03 -3.36 6.83
C TYR A 4 20.90 -2.92 5.65
N THR A 5 22.11 -2.43 5.90
CA THR A 5 23.03 -2.00 4.83
C THR A 5 24.19 -2.96 4.66
N GLY A 6 24.47 -3.82 5.64
CA GLY A 6 25.69 -4.62 5.67
C GLY A 6 26.97 -3.78 5.80
N GLU A 7 26.86 -2.46 5.79
CA GLU A 7 27.99 -1.55 5.87
C GLU A 7 28.41 -1.37 7.33
N PHE A 8 29.59 -1.90 7.63
CA PHE A 8 30.42 -1.41 8.72
C PHE A 8 30.95 -0.07 8.26
N GLY A 9 30.64 1.03 8.95
CA GLY A 9 31.23 2.33 8.61
C GLY A 9 32.74 2.31 8.86
N MET A 10 33.51 1.70 7.96
CA MET A 10 34.96 1.40 8.10
C MET A 10 35.80 2.67 8.22
N GLU A 11 35.25 3.82 7.83
CA GLU A 11 35.85 5.16 7.97
C GLU A 11 35.90 5.65 9.43
N ASP A 12 35.09 5.07 10.32
CA ASP A 12 35.03 5.47 11.73
C ASP A 12 35.97 4.58 12.55
N SER A 13 37.21 5.05 12.75
CA SER A 13 38.28 4.43 13.57
C SER A 13 37.92 4.06 15.03
N ARG A 14 36.64 4.23 15.42
CA ARG A 14 36.05 3.89 16.72
C ARG A 14 35.39 2.51 16.77
N PHE A 15 35.25 1.80 15.65
CA PHE A 15 34.65 0.46 15.64
C PHE A 15 35.63 -0.62 16.11
N GLN A 16 35.64 -0.91 17.41
CA GLN A 16 36.55 -1.89 18.03
C GLN A 16 36.12 -3.36 17.86
N ASN A 17 34.96 -3.63 17.25
CA ASN A 17 34.35 -4.97 17.20
C ASN A 17 34.06 -5.46 15.77
N VAL A 18 34.80 -4.99 14.76
CA VAL A 18 34.59 -5.39 13.36
C VAL A 18 34.75 -6.90 13.19
N ASP A 19 35.77 -7.49 13.81
CA ASP A 19 36.02 -8.94 13.74
C ASP A 19 34.84 -9.77 14.27
N ILE A 20 34.23 -9.33 15.38
CA ILE A 20 33.04 -9.97 15.96
C ILE A 20 31.87 -9.88 14.98
N LEU A 21 31.67 -8.73 14.35
CA LEU A 21 30.58 -8.54 13.40
C LEU A 21 30.76 -9.34 12.12
N VAL A 22 31.99 -9.48 11.62
CA VAL A 22 32.33 -10.37 10.50
C VAL A 22 32.03 -11.81 10.88
N GLN A 23 32.49 -12.27 12.05
CA GLN A 23 32.22 -13.62 12.53
C GLN A 23 30.71 -13.89 12.65
N LEU A 24 29.94 -12.93 13.18
CA LEU A 24 28.48 -13.04 13.24
C LEU A 24 27.84 -13.10 11.84
N SER A 25 28.38 -12.38 10.86
CA SER A 25 27.89 -12.42 9.48
C SER A 25 28.19 -13.76 8.79
N GLU A 26 29.32 -14.40 9.11
CA GLU A 26 29.67 -15.73 8.61
C GLU A 26 28.81 -16.82 9.27
N GLU A 27 28.51 -16.68 10.56
CA GLU A 27 27.74 -17.66 11.33
C GLU A 27 26.23 -17.58 11.05
N PHE A 28 25.67 -16.36 10.99
CA PHE A 28 24.22 -16.14 10.90
C PHE A 28 23.77 -15.60 9.53
N GLY A 29 24.70 -15.30 8.63
CA GLY A 29 24.42 -14.63 7.37
C GLY A 29 24.22 -13.12 7.53
N THR A 30 24.19 -12.40 6.41
CA THR A 30 23.76 -11.00 6.36
C THR A 30 22.25 -10.94 6.16
N PRO A 31 21.50 -10.16 6.97
CA PRO A 31 20.09 -9.90 6.70
C PRO A 31 19.87 -9.35 5.29
N ASN A 32 18.67 -9.57 4.73
CA ASN A 32 18.27 -8.91 3.49
C ASN A 32 18.28 -7.38 3.66
N SER A 33 18.40 -6.67 2.55
CA SER A 33 18.16 -5.23 2.55
C SER A 33 16.69 -4.93 2.85
N LEU A 34 16.44 -3.78 3.48
CA LEU A 34 15.09 -3.40 3.90
C LEU A 34 14.11 -3.33 2.72
N ASP A 35 14.56 -2.89 1.55
CA ASP A 35 13.72 -2.79 0.35
C ASP A 35 13.26 -4.16 -0.17
N VAL A 36 14.11 -5.19 -0.06
CA VAL A 36 13.76 -6.57 -0.42
C VAL A 36 12.72 -7.11 0.54
N ASP A 37 12.93 -6.93 1.85
CA ASP A 37 11.98 -7.37 2.86
C ASP A 37 10.64 -6.63 2.76
N MET A 38 10.64 -5.33 2.50
CA MET A 38 9.42 -4.53 2.32
C MET A 38 8.64 -4.96 1.07
N ARG A 39 9.35 -5.27 -0.03
CA ARG A 39 8.72 -5.82 -1.24
C ARG A 39 8.11 -7.18 -0.96
N GLY A 40 8.83 -8.08 -0.28
CA GLY A 40 8.30 -9.38 0.14
C GLY A 40 7.06 -9.22 1.02
N LEU A 41 7.08 -8.29 1.98
CA LEU A 41 5.92 -8.03 2.83
C LEU A 41 4.72 -7.52 2.02
N PHE A 42 4.94 -6.74 0.97
CA PHE A 42 3.90 -6.31 0.04
C PHE A 42 3.33 -7.49 -0.79
N ASP A 43 4.21 -8.33 -1.34
CA ASP A 43 3.81 -9.43 -2.23
C ASP A 43 3.05 -10.54 -1.50
N TYR A 44 3.47 -10.87 -0.26
CA TYR A 44 2.90 -11.97 0.50
C TYR A 44 1.80 -11.54 1.48
N MET A 45 1.73 -10.26 1.86
CA MET A 45 0.77 -9.73 2.84
C MET A 45 0.75 -10.53 4.16
N CYS A 46 1.87 -11.13 4.55
CA CYS A 46 1.94 -11.94 5.76
C CYS A 46 1.79 -11.04 7.00
N TYR A 47 1.00 -11.48 7.99
CA TYR A 47 0.75 -10.72 9.23
C TYR A 47 0.03 -9.38 9.07
N TYR A 48 -0.69 -9.18 7.95
CA TYR A 48 -1.55 -8.01 7.79
C TYR A 48 -2.52 -7.86 8.98
N ASP A 49 -2.66 -6.64 9.46
CA ASP A 49 -3.49 -6.28 10.62
C ASP A 49 -4.48 -5.14 10.29
N VAL A 50 -4.53 -4.74 9.02
CA VAL A 50 -5.49 -3.79 8.45
C VAL A 50 -6.08 -4.32 7.16
N VAL A 51 -7.36 -4.00 6.96
CA VAL A 51 -8.06 -4.16 5.69
C VAL A 51 -8.68 -2.83 5.29
N LEU A 52 -8.40 -2.37 4.08
CA LEU A 52 -8.95 -1.14 3.49
C LEU A 52 -10.11 -1.52 2.56
N SER A 53 -11.30 -1.08 2.92
CA SER A 53 -12.49 -1.17 2.08
C SER A 53 -12.81 0.23 1.54
N PHE A 54 -13.44 0.32 0.38
CA PHE A 54 -13.83 1.58 -0.24
C PHE A 54 -15.35 1.68 -0.25
N SER A 55 -15.87 2.88 0.03
CA SER A 55 -17.30 3.17 -0.10
C SER A 55 -17.50 4.25 -1.14
N SER A 56 -18.35 3.98 -2.14
CA SER A 56 -18.81 4.96 -3.10
C SER A 56 -20.28 5.35 -2.83
N ASP A 57 -20.65 6.61 -3.09
CA ASP A 57 -22.05 7.06 -2.99
C ASP A 57 -23.00 6.30 -3.94
N SER A 58 -22.45 5.61 -4.96
CA SER A 58 -23.21 4.90 -6.00
C SER A 58 -23.64 3.48 -5.60
N GLU A 59 -23.12 2.92 -4.51
CA GLU A 59 -23.43 1.53 -4.08
C GLU A 59 -24.86 1.35 -3.53
N LEU A 60 -25.61 2.44 -3.33
CA LEU A 60 -27.01 2.35 -2.87
C LEU A 60 -28.01 1.92 -3.97
N VAL A 61 -27.60 1.79 -5.22
CA VAL A 61 -28.51 1.52 -6.37
C VAL A 61 -28.29 0.21 -7.13
N GLU A 62 -27.16 -0.49 -6.97
CA GLU A 62 -26.83 -1.66 -7.81
C GLU A 62 -26.79 -2.99 -7.04
N ALA A 63 -27.92 -3.41 -6.48
CA ALA A 63 -28.06 -4.74 -5.87
C ALA A 63 -28.27 -5.88 -6.89
N PHE A 64 -28.37 -5.60 -8.21
CA PHE A 64 -28.67 -6.62 -9.21
C PHE A 64 -28.00 -6.37 -10.56
N GLY A 65 -26.78 -6.89 -10.72
CA GLY A 65 -26.33 -7.40 -12.02
C GLY A 65 -25.09 -6.75 -12.64
N GLY A 66 -24.00 -7.54 -12.71
CA GLY A 66 -23.03 -7.45 -13.80
C GLY A 66 -21.63 -6.97 -13.42
N ASN A 67 -20.69 -7.93 -13.39
CA ASN A 67 -19.23 -7.76 -13.39
C ASN A 67 -18.51 -7.48 -12.05
N GLN A 68 -18.68 -8.39 -11.09
CA GLN A 68 -18.00 -8.44 -9.77
C GLN A 68 -16.47 -8.73 -9.78
N ASN A 69 -15.74 -8.59 -10.90
CA ASN A 69 -14.38 -9.14 -11.02
C ASN A 69 -13.33 -8.12 -11.49
N CYS A 70 -13.08 -7.05 -10.73
CA CYS A 70 -11.77 -6.36 -10.79
C CYS A 70 -11.50 -5.41 -9.60
N LEU A 71 -12.54 -4.88 -8.95
CA LEU A 71 -12.37 -3.79 -7.96
C LEU A 71 -12.90 -4.13 -6.57
N ASP A 72 -13.63 -5.21 -6.33
CA ASP A 72 -14.11 -5.56 -4.97
C ASP A 72 -13.04 -6.14 -4.02
N GLU A 73 -11.77 -5.99 -4.36
CA GLU A 73 -10.68 -6.41 -3.50
C GLU A 73 -10.46 -5.38 -2.39
N GLU A 74 -10.92 -5.73 -1.19
CA GLU A 74 -10.39 -5.17 0.03
C GLU A 74 -8.85 -5.27 0.05
N LEU A 75 -8.16 -4.16 0.29
CA LEU A 75 -6.70 -4.16 0.31
C LEU A 75 -6.19 -4.49 1.70
N LYS A 76 -5.39 -5.55 1.81
CA LYS A 76 -4.66 -5.89 3.04
C LYS A 76 -3.49 -4.95 3.23
N ALA A 77 -3.19 -4.59 4.48
CA ALA A 77 -2.07 -3.72 4.81
C ALA A 77 -1.59 -3.92 6.26
N HIS A 78 -0.50 -3.23 6.60
CA HIS A 78 0.09 -3.22 7.94
C HIS A 78 -0.08 -1.83 8.59
N LYS A 79 -0.64 -1.75 9.80
CA LYS A 79 -0.80 -0.52 10.59
C LYS A 79 0.51 0.25 10.69
N ALA A 80 1.60 -0.46 10.99
CA ALA A 80 2.93 0.13 11.14
C ALA A 80 3.38 0.86 9.87
N ILE A 81 3.14 0.29 8.69
CA ILE A 81 3.56 0.86 7.42
C ILE A 81 2.68 2.05 7.04
N ILE A 82 1.36 1.87 7.01
CA ILE A 82 0.46 2.95 6.60
C ILE A 82 0.51 4.16 7.56
N SER A 83 0.72 3.95 8.86
CA SER A 83 0.88 5.05 9.83
C SER A 83 2.24 5.75 9.77
N ALA A 84 3.31 5.03 9.44
CA ALA A 84 4.62 5.63 9.22
C ALA A 84 4.62 6.51 7.96
N ARG A 85 3.95 6.05 6.90
CA ARG A 85 3.97 6.67 5.58
C ARG A 85 2.82 7.64 5.30
N SER A 86 1.82 7.73 6.18
CA SER A 86 0.69 8.64 6.02
C SER A 86 0.25 9.27 7.34
N PRO A 87 0.34 10.62 7.48
CA PRO A 87 -0.24 11.34 8.60
C PRO A 87 -1.74 11.08 8.76
N PHE A 88 -2.47 10.91 7.65
CA PHE A 88 -3.90 10.58 7.66
C PHE A 88 -4.17 9.27 8.40
N PHE A 89 -3.54 8.16 7.99
CA PHE A 89 -3.71 6.86 8.63
C PHE A 89 -3.18 6.85 10.07
N ARG A 90 -2.06 7.54 10.33
CA ARG A 90 -1.53 7.70 11.69
C ARG A 90 -2.55 8.34 12.63
N ASN A 91 -3.12 9.47 12.23
CA ASN A 91 -4.09 10.20 13.04
C ASN A 91 -5.39 9.40 13.21
N LEU A 92 -5.82 8.68 12.17
CA LEU A 92 -7.00 7.81 12.22
C LEU A 92 -6.83 6.66 13.22
N LEU A 93 -5.71 5.93 13.14
CA LEU A 93 -5.42 4.82 14.06
C LEU A 93 -5.23 5.31 15.51
N GLN A 94 -4.52 6.44 15.70
CA GLN A 94 -4.37 7.05 17.03
C GLN A 94 -5.71 7.44 17.66
N ARG A 95 -6.67 7.91 16.85
CA ARG A 95 -8.02 8.23 17.35
C ARG A 95 -8.74 6.98 17.85
N ARG A 96 -8.67 5.87 17.10
CA ARG A 96 -9.28 4.57 17.48
C ARG A 96 -8.70 4.00 18.77
N ILE A 97 -7.39 4.20 19.00
CA ILE A 97 -6.74 3.81 20.28
C ILE A 97 -7.37 4.58 21.44
N ARG A 98 -7.57 5.90 21.29
CA ARG A 98 -8.14 6.75 22.34
C ARG A 98 -9.62 6.45 22.60
N THR A 99 -10.38 6.03 21.59
CA THR A 99 -11.81 5.67 21.75
C THR A 99 -12.01 4.24 22.26
N GLY A 100 -10.95 3.42 22.30
CA GLY A 100 -11.02 2.02 22.74
C GLY A 100 -11.54 1.04 21.69
N GLU A 101 -11.80 1.51 20.46
CA GLU A 101 -12.21 0.66 19.32
C GLU A 101 -11.15 -0.39 18.98
N GLU A 102 -9.87 -0.15 19.29
CA GLU A 102 -8.80 -1.12 19.04
C GLU A 102 -8.77 -2.30 20.03
N ILE A 103 -9.39 -2.16 21.22
CA ILE A 103 -9.28 -3.15 22.30
C ILE A 103 -9.89 -4.48 21.88
N THR A 104 -11.02 -4.45 21.16
CA THR A 104 -11.70 -5.64 20.67
C THR A 104 -10.92 -6.33 19.56
N ASP A 105 -10.40 -5.56 18.59
CA ASP A 105 -9.61 -6.08 17.47
C ASP A 105 -8.38 -6.84 17.96
N ARG A 106 -7.66 -6.27 18.95
CA ARG A 106 -6.46 -6.87 19.54
C ARG A 106 -6.77 -8.16 20.29
N THR A 107 -7.93 -8.23 20.96
CA THR A 107 -8.36 -9.40 21.73
C THR A 107 -8.78 -10.54 20.80
N LEU A 108 -9.47 -10.22 19.71
CA LEU A 108 -10.00 -11.20 18.75
C LEU A 108 -9.01 -11.56 17.63
N ARG A 109 -7.85 -10.89 17.58
CA ARG A 109 -6.88 -11.01 16.48
C ARG A 109 -7.51 -10.76 15.10
N THR A 110 -8.55 -9.93 15.05
CA THR A 110 -9.21 -9.56 13.81
C THR A 110 -8.50 -8.35 13.20
N PRO A 111 -8.20 -8.36 11.89
CA PRO A 111 -7.67 -7.18 11.21
C PRO A 111 -8.62 -5.99 11.36
N THR A 112 -8.05 -4.81 11.60
CA THR A 112 -8.83 -3.57 11.72
C THR A 112 -9.34 -3.16 10.35
N ARG A 113 -10.66 -3.04 10.19
CA ARG A 113 -11.27 -2.58 8.93
C ARG A 113 -11.38 -1.06 8.88
N ILE A 114 -10.87 -0.45 7.81
CA ILE A 114 -10.92 0.99 7.54
C ILE A 114 -11.71 1.19 6.26
N ILE A 115 -12.78 1.97 6.34
CA ILE A 115 -13.58 2.36 5.17
C ILE A 115 -13.05 3.70 4.69
N LEU A 116 -12.63 3.73 3.42
CA LEU A 116 -12.11 4.91 2.75
C LEU A 116 -13.18 5.44 1.79
N ASP A 117 -13.40 6.74 1.88
CA ASP A 117 -14.26 7.46 0.95
C ASP A 117 -13.51 7.64 -0.38
N GLU A 118 -14.12 7.21 -1.48
CA GLU A 118 -13.53 7.31 -2.82
C GLU A 118 -13.34 8.76 -3.29
N SER A 119 -14.04 9.73 -2.69
CA SER A 119 -13.81 11.15 -2.93
C SER A 119 -12.47 11.64 -2.37
N ILE A 120 -11.90 10.93 -1.38
CA ILE A 120 -10.61 11.26 -0.75
C ILE A 120 -9.50 10.44 -1.38
N ILE A 121 -9.67 9.12 -1.45
CA ILE A 121 -8.71 8.21 -2.10
C ILE A 121 -9.48 7.39 -3.14
N PRO A 122 -9.37 7.76 -4.44
CA PRO A 122 -10.02 7.01 -5.50
C PRO A 122 -9.53 5.56 -5.52
N LYS A 123 -10.48 4.63 -5.51
CA LYS A 123 -10.23 3.19 -5.42
C LYS A 123 -9.27 2.68 -6.50
N LYS A 124 -9.35 3.23 -7.72
CA LYS A 124 -8.44 2.92 -8.84
C LYS A 124 -6.95 3.11 -8.48
N TYR A 125 -6.63 4.06 -7.61
CA TYR A 125 -5.26 4.41 -7.23
C TYR A 125 -4.77 3.71 -5.97
N ALA A 126 -5.67 3.10 -5.20
CA ALA A 126 -5.37 2.59 -3.88
C ALA A 126 -4.22 1.58 -3.85
N LYS A 127 -4.19 0.64 -4.82
CA LYS A 127 -3.13 -0.36 -4.91
C LYS A 127 -1.76 0.25 -5.25
N VAL A 128 -1.73 1.28 -6.10
CA VAL A 128 -0.50 2.01 -6.46
C VAL A 128 0.02 2.82 -5.27
N ILE A 129 -0.87 3.54 -4.58
CA ILE A 129 -0.54 4.30 -3.37
C ILE A 129 0.00 3.34 -2.31
N LEU A 130 -0.68 2.21 -2.10
CA LEU A 130 -0.24 1.21 -1.13
C LEU A 130 1.12 0.62 -1.52
N HIS A 131 1.34 0.25 -2.79
CA HIS A 131 2.66 -0.21 -3.25
C HIS A 131 3.77 0.83 -2.99
N CYS A 132 3.49 2.10 -3.27
CA CYS A 132 4.41 3.21 -3.01
C CYS A 132 4.74 3.33 -1.52
N MET A 133 3.77 3.09 -0.61
CA MET A 133 4.05 3.09 0.82
C MET A 133 5.04 2.00 1.27
N TYR A 134 5.16 0.89 0.55
CA TYR A 134 6.10 -0.19 0.89
C TYR A 134 7.45 -0.01 0.19
N THR A 135 7.46 0.53 -1.02
CA THR A 135 8.63 0.48 -1.91
C THR A 135 9.23 1.84 -2.23
N ASP A 136 8.55 2.95 -1.89
CA ASP A 136 8.90 4.30 -2.33
C ASP A 136 8.93 4.46 -3.86
N VAL A 137 8.28 3.55 -4.59
CA VAL A 137 8.19 3.54 -6.06
C VAL A 137 6.73 3.62 -6.50
N VAL A 138 6.44 4.58 -7.38
CA VAL A 138 5.15 4.72 -8.04
C VAL A 138 5.19 3.94 -9.36
N ASP A 139 4.45 2.83 -9.41
CA ASP A 139 4.30 2.02 -10.61
C ASP A 139 2.83 2.07 -11.09
N LEU A 140 2.60 2.83 -12.17
CA LEU A 140 1.29 2.97 -12.80
C LEU A 140 0.90 1.76 -13.65
N SER A 141 1.83 0.84 -13.95
CA SER A 141 1.50 -0.39 -14.67
C SER A 141 0.59 -1.32 -13.85
N VAL A 142 0.55 -1.13 -12.53
CA VAL A 142 -0.31 -1.86 -11.59
C VAL A 142 -1.78 -1.37 -11.64
N LEU A 143 -2.04 -0.21 -12.27
CA LEU A 143 -3.39 0.24 -12.58
C LEU A 143 -3.99 -0.72 -13.62
N HIS A 144 -4.84 -1.64 -13.18
CA HIS A 144 -5.61 -2.52 -14.07
C HIS A 144 -6.80 -1.78 -14.68
N CYS A 145 -6.58 -0.56 -15.17
CA CYS A 145 -7.48 0.11 -16.11
C CYS A 145 -6.90 -0.02 -17.51
N SER A 146 -6.73 -1.25 -17.98
CA SER A 146 -6.84 -1.45 -19.41
C SER A 146 -8.35 -1.40 -19.71
N PRO A 147 -8.90 -0.39 -20.41
CA PRO A 147 -9.90 -0.75 -21.38
C PRO A 147 -9.22 -1.85 -22.20
N THR A 148 -9.80 -3.04 -22.20
CA THR A 148 -9.36 -4.08 -23.12
C THR A 148 -9.27 -3.40 -24.47
N VAL A 149 -8.08 -3.30 -25.05
CA VAL A 149 -7.85 -2.51 -26.27
C VAL A 149 -8.82 -3.06 -27.31
N GLY A 150 -9.83 -2.27 -27.72
CA GLY A 150 -10.94 -2.74 -28.57
C GLY A 150 -12.23 -3.19 -27.84
N SER A 151 -12.43 -2.84 -26.58
CA SER A 151 -13.67 -3.12 -25.86
C SER A 151 -14.79 -2.16 -26.28
N LEU A 152 -16.03 -2.65 -26.28
CA LEU A 152 -17.21 -1.80 -26.53
C LEU A 152 -17.32 -0.62 -25.55
N SER A 153 -16.76 -0.76 -24.34
CA SER A 153 -16.71 0.31 -23.33
C SER A 153 -15.82 1.48 -23.75
N GLU A 154 -14.68 1.20 -24.39
CA GLU A 154 -13.78 2.23 -24.94
C GLU A 154 -14.47 3.04 -26.05
N VAL A 155 -15.16 2.35 -26.96
CA VAL A 155 -15.92 2.99 -28.03
C VAL A 155 -17.08 3.81 -27.44
N GLN A 156 -17.76 3.31 -26.41
CA GLN A 156 -18.83 4.04 -25.71
C GLN A 156 -18.32 5.29 -24.98
N ALA A 157 -17.14 5.24 -24.36
CA ALA A 157 -16.53 6.39 -23.69
C ALA A 157 -16.12 7.48 -24.69
N LEU A 158 -15.55 7.08 -25.83
CA LEU A 158 -15.22 7.98 -26.94
C LEU A 158 -16.47 8.62 -27.55
N VAL A 159 -17.54 7.84 -27.75
CA VAL A 159 -18.84 8.35 -28.24
C VAL A 159 -19.51 9.30 -27.23
N ALA A 160 -19.33 9.05 -25.93
CA ALA A 160 -19.80 9.92 -24.85
C ALA A 160 -18.91 11.17 -24.63
N GLY A 161 -17.84 11.35 -25.42
CA GLY A 161 -16.94 12.50 -25.34
C GLY A 161 -16.06 12.53 -24.09
N LYS A 162 -15.92 11.41 -23.36
CA LYS A 162 -14.97 11.30 -22.25
C LYS A 162 -13.59 10.96 -22.81
N PRO A 163 -12.60 11.86 -22.74
CA PRO A 163 -11.25 11.52 -23.17
C PRO A 163 -10.67 10.44 -22.24
N ASN A 164 -9.99 9.46 -22.82
CA ASN A 164 -9.16 8.52 -22.05
C ASN A 164 -8.06 9.34 -21.36
N MET A 165 -7.97 9.28 -20.02
CA MET A 165 -6.91 9.96 -19.30
C MET A 165 -5.55 9.43 -19.75
N THR A 166 -4.64 10.36 -19.97
CA THR A 166 -3.24 10.05 -20.25
C THR A 166 -2.53 9.64 -18.96
N ARG A 167 -1.47 8.84 -19.08
CA ARG A 167 -0.62 8.45 -17.94
C ARG A 167 -0.07 9.66 -17.15
N ALA A 168 0.15 10.79 -17.83
CA ALA A 168 0.59 12.04 -17.20
C ALA A 168 -0.52 12.66 -16.33
N GLU A 169 -1.77 12.61 -16.77
CA GLU A 169 -2.92 13.07 -15.98
C GLU A 169 -3.17 12.16 -14.78
N GLU A 170 -3.02 10.83 -14.93
CA GLU A 170 -3.11 9.88 -13.81
C GLU A 170 -2.03 10.14 -12.75
N ALA A 171 -0.79 10.39 -13.19
CA ALA A 171 0.29 10.77 -12.30
C ALA A 171 0.00 12.09 -11.55
N MET A 172 -0.64 13.05 -12.23
CA MET A 172 -1.02 14.33 -11.63
C MET A 172 -2.13 14.18 -10.59
N GLU A 173 -3.14 13.34 -10.83
CA GLU A 173 -4.16 13.02 -9.82
C GLU A 173 -3.54 12.36 -8.58
N LEU A 174 -2.63 11.39 -8.77
CA LEU A 174 -1.92 10.74 -7.68
C LEU A 174 -1.11 11.70 -6.82
N TYR A 175 -0.40 12.65 -7.45
CA TYR A 175 0.38 13.65 -6.72
C TYR A 175 -0.48 14.52 -5.80
N HIS A 176 -1.72 14.82 -6.17
CA HIS A 176 -2.61 15.61 -5.33
C HIS A 176 -3.16 14.85 -4.12
N ILE A 177 -3.12 13.51 -4.15
CA ILE A 177 -3.60 12.66 -3.06
C ILE A 177 -2.51 12.40 -2.01
N ALA A 178 -1.23 12.39 -2.43
CA ALA A 178 -0.07 11.98 -1.64
C ALA A 178 0.58 13.11 -0.83
#